data_AF-A0A7S8EQS7-F1
#
_entry.id   AF-A0A7S8EQS7-F1
#
_cell.length_a   1.000
_cell.length_b   1.000
_cell.length_c   1.000
_cell.angle_alpha   90.00
_cell.angle_beta   90.00
_cell.angle_gamma   90.00
#
_symmetry.space_group_name_H-M   'P 1'
#
loop_
_entity.id
_entity.type
_entity.pdbx_description
1 polymer ?
#
loop_
_entity_poly.entity_id
_entity_poly.type
_entity_poly.pdbx_seq_one_letter_code
_entity_poly.pdbx_strand_id
1 'polypeptide(L)'
;MAGWREQKQKALADIHGTFEIPAVYLTHAAGTPVRVNVRLHLAQVVQQNQIDDWSNGATVLDMTNRIKFQKTLALPKVHTRAYVIFGNSEAYITGPSKPEREGYIWVEVSEVPQADLTALLSSVDTTGTVWEGIIS
;
A
#
# COMPACT_ATOMS: atom_id res chain seq x y z
N MET A 1 -17.75 25.03 -16.01
CA MET A 1 -16.49 24.31 -16.30
C MET A 1 -16.02 23.66 -15.01
N ALA A 2 -15.65 22.39 -15.05
CA ALA A 2 -15.17 21.68 -13.85
C ALA A 2 -13.92 22.37 -13.30
N GLY A 3 -13.87 22.58 -11.99
CA GLY A 3 -12.73 23.24 -11.35
C GLY A 3 -11.46 22.37 -11.43
N TRP A 4 -10.28 22.99 -11.34
CA TRP A 4 -8.99 22.26 -11.35
C TRP A 4 -8.97 21.06 -10.39
N ARG A 5 -9.56 21.20 -9.19
CA ARG A 5 -9.64 20.11 -8.20
C ARG A 5 -10.43 18.91 -8.69
N GLU A 6 -11.55 19.14 -9.36
CA GLU A 6 -12.41 18.07 -9.90
C GLU A 6 -11.72 17.35 -11.06
N GLN A 7 -11.08 18.12 -11.96
CA GLN A 7 -10.31 17.54 -13.07
C GLN A 7 -9.15 16.70 -12.56
N LYS A 8 -8.42 17.20 -11.55
CA LYS A 8 -7.31 16.47 -10.92
C LYS A 8 -7.80 15.19 -10.25
N GLN A 9 -8.89 15.25 -9.48
CA GLN A 9 -9.46 14.08 -8.82
C GLN A 9 -9.90 13.02 -9.83
N LYS A 10 -10.55 13.44 -10.93
CA LYS A 10 -10.94 12.53 -12.01
C LYS A 10 -9.72 11.85 -12.65
N ALA A 11 -8.70 12.62 -13.03
CA ALA A 11 -7.49 12.05 -13.61
C ALA A 11 -6.79 11.07 -12.65
N LEU A 12 -6.77 11.37 -11.35
CA LEU A 12 -6.20 10.46 -10.35
C LEU A 12 -6.99 9.16 -10.19
N ALA A 13 -8.32 9.21 -10.33
CA ALA A 13 -9.18 8.04 -10.35
C ALA A 13 -8.91 7.16 -11.56
N ASP A 14 -8.77 7.76 -12.75
CA ASP A 14 -8.43 7.02 -13.97
C ASP A 14 -7.06 6.31 -13.82
N ILE A 15 -6.05 7.02 -13.29
CA ILE A 15 -4.73 6.41 -13.00
C ILE A 15 -4.84 5.35 -11.89
N HIS A 16 -5.75 5.48 -10.94
CA HIS A 16 -5.93 4.46 -9.90
C HIS A 16 -6.48 3.17 -10.50
N GLY A 17 -7.60 3.24 -11.21
CA GLY A 17 -8.24 2.07 -11.82
C GLY A 17 -7.37 1.38 -12.88
N THR A 18 -6.43 2.09 -13.51
CA THR A 18 -5.52 1.49 -14.50
C THR A 18 -4.42 0.63 -13.87
N PHE A 19 -3.93 1.02 -12.69
CA PHE A 19 -2.74 0.41 -12.06
C PHE A 19 -3.06 -0.25 -10.71
N GLU A 20 -4.34 -0.38 -10.37
CA GLU A 20 -4.74 -1.02 -9.12
C GLU A 20 -4.46 -2.52 -9.15
N ILE A 21 -4.04 -3.02 -8.00
CA ILE A 21 -3.76 -4.41 -7.74
C ILE A 21 -4.73 -4.85 -6.64
N PRO A 22 -5.48 -5.95 -6.83
CA PRO A 22 -6.31 -6.50 -5.77
C PRO A 22 -5.42 -7.02 -4.64
N ALA A 23 -5.79 -6.72 -3.41
CA ALA A 23 -5.10 -7.17 -2.21
C ALA A 23 -6.09 -7.42 -1.07
N VAL A 24 -5.65 -8.15 -0.06
CA VAL A 24 -6.38 -8.28 1.21
C VAL A 24 -5.71 -7.42 2.27
N TYR A 25 -6.49 -6.52 2.85
CA TYR A 25 -6.10 -5.74 4.01
C TYR A 25 -6.55 -6.44 5.29
N LEU A 26 -5.63 -6.66 6.21
CA LEU A 26 -5.86 -7.36 7.46
C LEU A 26 -5.21 -6.60 8.62
N THR A 27 -6.00 -6.12 9.58
CA THR A 27 -5.46 -5.30 10.69
C THR A 27 -4.59 -6.08 11.66
N HIS A 28 -4.93 -7.34 11.91
CA HIS A 28 -4.22 -8.30 12.76
C HIS A 28 -4.72 -9.71 12.43
N ALA A 29 -4.06 -10.76 12.91
CA ALA A 29 -4.38 -12.15 12.55
C ALA A 29 -5.85 -12.56 12.85
N ALA A 30 -6.48 -11.98 13.88
CA ALA A 30 -7.90 -12.21 14.20
C ALA A 30 -8.86 -11.15 13.61
N GLY A 31 -8.34 -10.21 12.82
CA GLY A 31 -9.12 -9.15 12.21
C GLY A 31 -9.96 -9.66 11.04
N THR A 32 -10.99 -8.90 10.68
CA THR A 32 -11.78 -9.18 9.48
C THR A 32 -10.98 -8.80 8.23
N PRO A 33 -10.76 -9.74 7.28
CA PRO A 33 -10.09 -9.41 6.03
C PRO A 33 -10.98 -8.52 5.17
N VAL A 34 -10.41 -7.46 4.61
CA VAL A 34 -11.09 -6.51 3.73
C VAL A 34 -10.45 -6.55 2.36
N ARG A 35 -11.23 -6.82 1.32
CA ARG A 35 -10.73 -6.73 -0.06
C ARG A 35 -10.52 -5.27 -0.43
N VAL A 36 -9.33 -4.95 -0.91
CA VAL A 36 -8.94 -3.60 -1.29
C VAL A 36 -8.26 -3.61 -2.65
N ASN A 37 -8.48 -2.54 -3.40
CA ASN A 37 -7.71 -2.24 -4.59
C ASN A 37 -6.70 -1.17 -4.23
N VAL A 38 -5.42 -1.45 -4.45
CA VAL A 38 -4.32 -0.58 -4.02
C VAL A 38 -3.31 -0.39 -5.13
N ARG A 39 -2.49 0.65 -5.03
CA ARG A 39 -1.31 0.81 -5.89
C ARG A 39 -0.06 0.71 -5.07
N LEU A 40 0.83 -0.20 -5.44
CA LEU A 40 2.19 -0.25 -4.95
C LEU A 40 3.03 0.78 -5.72
N HIS A 41 3.80 1.57 -5.01
CA HIS A 41 4.76 2.50 -5.60
C HIS A 41 6.09 2.37 -4.87
N LEU A 42 7.16 2.64 -5.61
CA LEU A 42 8.45 2.96 -5.02
C LEU A 42 8.59 4.48 -4.90
N ALA A 43 9.12 4.95 -3.78
CA ALA A 43 9.46 6.35 -3.56
C ALA A 43 10.94 6.48 -3.23
N GLN A 44 11.60 7.45 -3.87
CA GLN A 44 12.96 7.82 -3.52
C GLN A 44 12.97 8.54 -2.18
N VAL A 45 13.76 8.05 -1.24
CA VAL A 45 14.09 8.71 0.01
C VAL A 45 15.26 9.64 -0.29
N VAL A 46 14.95 10.93 -0.48
CA VAL A 46 16.01 11.95 -0.63
C VAL A 46 16.64 12.13 0.75
N GLN A 47 17.81 11.54 0.98
CA GLN A 47 18.58 11.85 2.19
C GLN A 47 19.03 13.30 2.11
N GLN A 48 18.61 14.09 3.09
CA GLN A 48 18.89 15.54 3.17
C GLN A 48 20.39 15.87 3.23
N ASN A 49 21.25 14.87 3.47
CA ASN A 49 22.71 14.98 3.53
C ASN A 49 23.42 14.93 2.16
N GLN A 50 22.72 14.71 1.04
CA GLN A 50 23.33 14.61 -0.30
C GLN A 50 23.42 15.94 -1.07
N ILE A 51 22.87 17.04 -0.55
CA ILE A 51 22.81 18.31 -1.30
C ILE A 51 24.17 19.03 -1.30
N ASP A 52 25.04 18.80 -0.32
CA ASP A 52 26.29 19.56 -0.15
C ASP A 52 27.53 18.88 -0.76
N ASP A 53 27.46 17.63 -1.23
CA ASP A 53 28.61 16.89 -1.77
C ASP A 53 28.32 16.30 -3.16
N TRP A 54 28.52 17.12 -4.19
CA TRP A 54 28.29 16.78 -5.59
C TRP A 54 29.29 15.75 -6.16
N SER A 55 30.35 15.40 -5.40
CA SER A 55 31.39 14.46 -5.83
C SER A 55 31.00 12.99 -5.68
N ASN A 56 29.93 12.70 -4.93
CA ASN A 56 29.43 11.36 -4.60
C ASN A 56 28.05 11.05 -5.24
N GLY A 57 27.85 11.47 -6.49
CA GLY A 57 26.57 11.35 -7.23
C GLY A 57 26.06 9.93 -7.51
N ALA A 58 26.77 8.89 -7.08
CA ALA A 58 26.37 7.49 -7.17
C ALA A 58 25.93 6.90 -5.81
N THR A 59 25.54 7.76 -4.86
CA THR A 59 25.05 7.31 -3.55
C THR A 59 23.63 6.76 -3.70
N VAL A 60 23.54 5.45 -3.49
CA VAL A 60 22.34 4.60 -3.42
C VAL A 60 21.11 5.42 -3.04
N LEU A 61 20.24 5.67 -4.02
CA LEU A 61 18.91 6.21 -3.77
C LEU A 61 18.18 5.17 -2.93
N ASP A 62 18.05 5.44 -1.64
CA ASP A 62 17.27 4.57 -0.77
C ASP A 62 15.81 4.65 -1.22
N MET A 63 15.21 3.49 -1.51
CA MET A 63 13.87 3.40 -2.08
C MET A 63 12.96 2.77 -1.04
N THR A 64 11.87 3.46 -0.71
CA THR A 64 10.86 2.95 0.21
C THR A 64 9.61 2.53 -0.53
N ASN A 65 9.05 1.39 -0.14
CA ASN A 65 7.76 0.92 -0.64
C ASN A 65 6.65 1.75 -0.02
N ARG A 66 5.70 2.18 -0.85
CA ARG A 66 4.48 2.85 -0.39
C ARG A 66 3.27 2.26 -1.09
N ILE A 67 2.19 2.13 -0.34
CA ILE A 67 0.90 1.67 -0.86
C ILE A 67 -0.08 2.84 -0.81
N LYS A 68 -0.76 3.06 -1.93
CA LYS A 68 -1.88 4.01 -2.03
C LYS A 68 -3.20 3.26 -2.02
N PHE A 69 -4.03 3.58 -1.05
CA PHE A 69 -5.39 3.10 -0.87
C PHE A 69 -6.37 4.14 -1.39
N GLN A 70 -7.42 3.69 -2.07
CA GLN A 70 -8.62 4.48 -2.21
C GLN A 70 -9.38 4.48 -0.88
N LYS A 71 -9.77 5.65 -0.40
CA LYS A 71 -10.65 5.76 0.76
C LYS A 71 -12.03 5.26 0.37
N THR A 72 -12.50 4.26 1.09
CA THR A 72 -13.85 3.71 0.95
C THR A 72 -14.55 3.72 2.31
N LEU A 73 -15.84 3.44 2.33
CA LEU A 73 -16.59 3.29 3.59
C LEU A 73 -16.06 2.12 4.43
N ALA A 74 -15.57 1.05 3.77
CA ALA A 74 -14.97 -0.12 4.43
C ALA A 74 -13.55 0.15 4.94
N LEU A 75 -12.83 1.11 4.33
CA LEU A 75 -11.48 1.50 4.72
C LEU A 75 -11.39 3.02 4.94
N PRO A 76 -11.97 3.55 6.02
CA PRO A 76 -11.93 4.98 6.31
C PRO A 76 -10.54 5.44 6.76
N LYS A 77 -9.74 4.53 7.32
CA LYS A 77 -8.37 4.77 7.80
C LYS A 77 -7.54 3.49 7.65
N VAL A 78 -6.26 3.67 7.35
CA VAL A 78 -5.27 2.59 7.38
C VAL A 78 -4.56 2.59 8.74
N HIS A 79 -4.59 1.45 9.42
CA HIS A 79 -3.95 1.25 10.71
C HIS A 79 -2.46 0.97 10.53
N THR A 80 -1.66 1.31 11.54
CA THR A 80 -0.25 0.90 11.62
C THR A 80 -0.16 -0.57 11.98
N ARG A 81 0.86 -1.27 11.48
CA ARG A 81 1.13 -2.69 11.69
C ARG A 81 0.04 -3.64 11.17
N ALA A 82 -0.73 -3.18 10.20
CA ALA A 82 -1.67 -4.03 9.45
C ALA A 82 -0.96 -4.68 8.26
N TYR A 83 -1.46 -5.81 7.80
CA TYR A 83 -0.97 -6.53 6.64
C TYR A 83 -1.74 -6.14 5.38
N VAL A 84 -1.02 -6.01 4.28
CA VAL A 84 -1.55 -5.91 2.91
C VAL A 84 -0.98 -7.08 2.14
N ILE A 85 -1.83 -8.02 1.77
CA ILE A 85 -1.43 -9.29 1.16
C ILE A 85 -1.82 -9.24 -0.32
N PHE A 86 -0.81 -9.32 -1.18
CA PHE A 86 -0.97 -9.37 -2.63
C PHE A 86 -1.03 -10.80 -3.16
N GLY A 87 -0.44 -11.73 -2.42
CA GLY A 87 -0.58 -13.16 -2.69
C GLY A 87 0.09 -14.03 -1.64
N ASN A 88 0.33 -15.30 -1.99
CA ASN A 88 0.97 -16.27 -1.11
C ASN A 88 2.49 -16.03 -0.90
N SER A 89 3.10 -15.20 -1.74
CA SER A 89 4.53 -14.89 -1.72
C SER A 89 4.86 -13.44 -1.40
N GLU A 90 3.86 -12.55 -1.36
CA GLU A 90 4.09 -11.12 -1.26
C GLU A 90 3.06 -10.47 -0.35
N ALA A 91 3.58 -9.88 0.74
CA ALA A 91 2.80 -9.09 1.67
C ALA A 91 3.65 -7.97 2.26
N TYR A 92 2.96 -6.92 2.70
CA TYR A 92 3.56 -5.76 3.31
C TYR A 92 2.91 -5.41 4.64
N ILE A 93 3.69 -4.88 5.56
CA ILE A 93 3.22 -4.33 6.82
C ILE A 93 3.15 -2.81 6.74
N THR A 94 2.03 -2.23 7.20
CA THR A 94 1.77 -0.80 7.10
C THR A 94 2.49 -0.01 8.20
N GLY A 95 3.15 1.07 7.80
CA GLY A 95 3.67 2.10 8.70
C GLY A 95 2.63 3.18 9.05
N PRO A 96 3.08 4.34 9.54
CA PRO A 96 2.21 5.48 9.83
C PRO A 96 1.50 5.98 8.57
N SER A 97 0.17 6.08 8.63
CA SER A 97 -0.61 6.63 7.53
C SER A 97 -0.52 8.14 7.46
N LYS A 98 -0.44 8.65 6.23
CA LYS A 98 -0.41 10.10 5.96
C LYS A 98 -1.84 10.60 5.77
N PRO A 99 -2.10 11.91 5.98
CA PRO A 99 -3.43 12.46 5.82
C PRO A 99 -3.96 12.23 4.41
N GLU A 100 -5.26 11.95 4.34
CA GLU A 100 -5.99 11.78 3.10
C GLU A 100 -5.82 13.02 2.22
N ARG A 101 -5.58 12.80 0.93
CA ARG A 101 -5.66 13.83 -0.09
C ARG A 101 -6.41 13.29 -1.29
N GLU A 102 -7.42 14.03 -1.74
CA GLU A 102 -8.14 13.74 -2.99
C GLU A 102 -8.79 12.34 -3.01
N GLY A 103 -9.25 11.85 -1.84
CA GLY A 103 -9.86 10.52 -1.69
C GLY A 103 -8.86 9.37 -1.57
N TYR A 104 -7.56 9.66 -1.47
CA TYR A 104 -6.51 8.64 -1.34
C TYR A 104 -5.75 8.77 -0.03
N ILE A 105 -5.42 7.62 0.53
CA ILE A 105 -4.56 7.48 1.71
C ILE A 105 -3.30 6.77 1.25
N TRP A 106 -2.14 7.30 1.59
CA TRP A 106 -0.88 6.63 1.29
C TRP A 106 -0.13 6.32 2.58
N VAL A 107 0.56 5.19 2.56
CA VAL A 107 1.25 4.62 3.72
C VAL A 107 2.58 4.05 3.25
N GLU A 108 3.63 4.35 3.99
CA GLU A 108 4.93 3.68 3.82
C GLU A 108 4.81 2.26 4.37
N VAL A 109 5.40 1.30 3.68
CA VAL A 109 5.25 -0.10 4.03
C VAL A 109 6.60 -0.81 4.03
N SER A 110 6.68 -1.86 4.84
CA SER A 110 7.84 -2.76 4.85
C SER A 110 7.41 -4.13 4.36
N GLU A 111 8.30 -4.80 3.63
CA GLU A 111 8.03 -6.15 3.15
C GLU A 111 7.99 -7.14 4.31
N VAL A 112 7.06 -8.10 4.24
CA VAL A 112 6.95 -9.16 5.22
C VAL A 112 7.76 -10.36 4.74
N PRO A 113 8.69 -10.90 5.55
CA PRO A 113 9.44 -12.09 5.17
C PRO A 113 8.53 -13.28 4.86
N GLN A 114 8.93 -14.12 3.90
CA GLN A 114 8.12 -15.27 3.48
C GLN A 114 7.73 -16.22 4.63
N ALA A 115 8.64 -16.42 5.59
CA ALA A 115 8.37 -17.28 6.75
C ALA A 115 7.23 -16.71 7.62
N ASP A 116 7.23 -15.41 7.85
CA ASP A 116 6.22 -14.71 8.65
C ASP A 116 4.87 -14.67 7.92
N LEU A 117 4.89 -14.47 6.60
CA LEU A 117 3.67 -14.55 5.78
C LEU A 117 3.07 -15.95 5.82
N THR A 118 3.88 -17.00 5.68
CA THR A 118 3.41 -18.39 5.75
C THR A 118 2.78 -18.69 7.11
N ALA A 119 3.42 -18.24 8.19
CA ALA A 119 2.88 -18.37 9.55
C ALA A 119 1.55 -17.62 9.71
N LEU A 120 1.46 -16.38 9.22
CA LEU A 120 0.23 -15.59 9.25
C LEU A 120 -0.90 -16.29 8.49
N LEU A 121 -0.67 -16.71 7.24
CA LEU A 121 -1.69 -17.35 6.42
C LEU A 121 -2.17 -18.68 7.01
N SER A 122 -1.32 -19.40 7.74
CA SER A 122 -1.75 -20.62 8.45
C SER A 122 -2.72 -20.36 9.62
N SER A 123 -2.75 -19.13 10.13
CA SER A 123 -3.59 -18.72 11.26
C SER A 123 -4.89 -18.02 10.87
N VAL A 124 -5.04 -17.67 9.58
CA VAL A 124 -6.16 -16.88 9.06
C VAL A 124 -7.05 -17.78 8.20
N ASP A 125 -8.36 -17.58 8.26
CA ASP A 125 -9.29 -18.24 7.33
C ASP A 125 -9.20 -17.61 5.93
N THR A 126 -8.57 -18.33 5.00
CA THR A 126 -8.38 -17.91 3.60
C THR A 126 -9.45 -18.45 2.65
N THR A 127 -10.51 -19.09 3.14
CA THR A 127 -11.54 -19.73 2.29
C THR A 127 -12.61 -18.76 1.79
N GLY A 128 -12.69 -17.56 2.35
CA GLY A 128 -13.68 -16.55 1.98
C GLY A 128 -13.45 -15.92 0.59
N THR A 129 -14.54 -15.39 0.00
CA THR A 129 -14.53 -14.71 -1.32
C THR A 129 -13.57 -13.51 -1.39
N VAL A 130 -13.20 -12.94 -0.24
CA VAL A 130 -12.21 -11.85 -0.14
C VAL A 130 -10.84 -12.27 -0.69
N TRP A 131 -10.50 -13.56 -0.63
CA TRP A 131 -9.19 -14.11 -1.02
C TRP A 131 -9.12 -14.63 -2.46
N GLU A 132 -10.25 -14.63 -3.18
CA GLU A 132 -10.34 -15.16 -4.54
C GLU A 132 -9.40 -14.39 -5.49
N GLY A 133 -8.55 -15.12 -6.22
CA GLY A 133 -7.53 -14.56 -7.12
C GLY A 133 -6.36 -13.86 -6.44
N ILE A 134 -6.19 -14.02 -5.11
CA ILE A 134 -5.05 -13.47 -4.35
C ILE A 134 -4.13 -14.59 -3.88
N ILE A 135 -4.67 -15.59 -3.16
CA ILE A 135 -3.86 -16.71 -2.59
C ILE A 135 -3.81 -17.94 -3.51
N SER A 136 -4.60 -17.95 -4.59
CA SER A 136 -4.72 -19.07 -5.54
C SER A 136 -3.42 -19.45 -6.23
#